data_AF-A0A941JJX2-F1
#
_entry.id   AF-A0A941JJX2-F1
#
_cell.length_a   1.000
_cell.length_b   1.000
_cell.length_c   1.000
_cell.angle_alpha   90.00
_cell.angle_beta   90.00
_cell.angle_gamma   90.00
#
_symmetry.space_group_name_H-M   'P 1'
#
loop_
_entity.id
_entity.type
_entity.pdbx_description
1 polymer ?
#
loop_
_entity_poly.entity_id
_entity_poly.type
_entity_poly.pdbx_seq_one_letter_code
_entity_poly.pdbx_strand_id
1 'polypeptide(L)'
;MSTDVLGVVSHDNYVTFQTSSIQSVRFYLSGYTISDGQPWGGISDGQVDGGRQGIVVRAGRHKTSDCAQWFISVVEGGGMIATANGTAFHTDSEPRELNFAIFGTMRFILNNGTFFTFRDLAIGQGNSANGDNNWWIGSRLGTRRSGTSLDYQVLSEDKLGRIYVDLGNFDASEGISYFKFRA
;
A
#
# COMPACT_ATOMS: atom_id res chain seq x y z
N MET A 1 16.05 24.01 0.57
CA MET A 1 17.37 23.47 0.18
C MET A 1 17.38 22.01 0.58
N SER A 2 17.46 21.09 -0.39
CA SER A 2 17.53 19.65 -0.14
C SER A 2 18.98 19.28 0.14
N THR A 3 19.25 18.69 1.30
CA THR A 3 20.56 18.12 1.63
C THR A 3 20.60 16.69 1.07
N ASP A 4 21.09 16.54 -0.15
CA ASP A 4 21.51 15.24 -0.66
C ASP A 4 22.74 14.79 0.13
N VAL A 5 22.52 13.86 1.06
CA VAL A 5 23.59 13.07 1.65
C VAL A 5 24.04 12.08 0.58
N LEU A 6 25.32 12.12 0.21
CA LEU A 6 25.94 11.30 -0.83
C LEU A 6 25.48 9.83 -0.75
N GLY A 7 24.76 9.36 -1.78
CA GLY A 7 24.40 7.95 -1.97
C GLY A 7 22.97 7.55 -1.63
N VAL A 8 22.12 8.46 -1.12
CA VAL A 8 20.71 8.14 -0.83
C VAL A 8 19.78 8.86 -1.81
N VAL A 9 18.97 8.10 -2.55
CA VAL A 9 18.13 8.63 -3.64
C VAL A 9 16.65 8.47 -3.28
N SER A 10 15.87 9.52 -3.51
CA SER A 10 14.42 9.44 -3.44
C SER A 10 13.87 8.78 -4.70
N HIS A 11 12.91 7.87 -4.54
CA HIS A 11 12.20 7.23 -5.63
C HIS A 11 10.72 7.62 -5.59
N ASP A 12 10.09 7.69 -6.75
CA ASP A 12 8.64 7.64 -6.86
C ASP A 12 8.20 6.17 -6.76
N ASN A 13 7.46 5.84 -5.71
CA ASN A 13 6.98 4.48 -5.45
C ASN A 13 5.48 4.43 -5.69
N TYR A 14 5.06 3.66 -6.69
CA TYR A 14 3.69 3.69 -7.20
C TYR A 14 2.83 2.55 -6.66
N VAL A 15 1.68 2.92 -6.11
CA VAL A 15 0.59 2.02 -5.75
C VAL A 15 -0.61 2.37 -6.61
N THR A 16 -1.09 1.43 -7.41
CA THR A 16 -2.22 1.64 -8.32
C THR A 16 -3.37 0.70 -8.02
N PHE A 17 -4.57 1.09 -8.43
CA PHE A 17 -5.80 0.38 -8.11
C PHE A 17 -6.51 -0.03 -9.40
N GLN A 18 -6.79 -1.32 -9.54
CA GLN A 18 -7.40 -1.89 -10.74
C GLN A 18 -8.89 -2.12 -10.53
N THR A 19 -9.68 -1.19 -11.03
CA THR A 19 -11.06 -1.42 -11.47
C THR A 19 -11.47 -0.26 -12.38
N SER A 20 -12.17 -0.57 -13.47
CA SER A 20 -12.72 0.43 -14.38
C SER A 20 -13.78 1.32 -13.73
N SER A 21 -14.27 0.93 -12.55
CA SER A 21 -15.31 1.66 -11.82
C SER A 21 -14.77 2.81 -10.98
N ILE A 22 -13.46 2.88 -10.65
CA ILE A 22 -12.90 3.98 -9.83
C ILE A 22 -12.73 5.22 -10.71
N GLN A 23 -13.39 6.31 -10.30
CA GLN A 23 -13.24 7.63 -10.87
C GLN A 23 -12.04 8.38 -10.25
N SER A 24 -11.89 8.31 -8.93
CA SER A 24 -10.80 8.98 -8.21
C SER A 24 -10.49 8.31 -6.88
N VAL A 25 -9.27 8.55 -6.39
CA VAL A 25 -8.80 8.13 -5.07
C VAL A 25 -8.26 9.31 -4.28
N ARG A 26 -8.39 9.26 -2.96
CA ARG A 26 -7.80 10.22 -2.01
C ARG A 26 -7.21 9.49 -0.82
N PHE A 27 -5.99 9.83 -0.44
CA PHE A 27 -5.35 9.27 0.75
C PHE A 27 -5.05 10.35 1.78
N TYR A 28 -5.66 10.21 2.94
CA TYR A 28 -5.43 11.08 4.09
C TYR A 28 -4.39 10.44 4.99
N LEU A 29 -3.15 10.93 4.92
CA LEU A 29 -2.03 10.44 5.70
C LEU A 29 -2.23 10.74 7.19
N SER A 30 -2.17 9.69 8.02
CA SER A 30 -2.19 9.80 9.49
C SER A 30 -0.82 9.57 10.10
N GLY A 31 0.03 8.76 9.47
CA GLY A 31 1.38 8.49 9.92
C GLY A 31 2.23 7.81 8.85
N TYR A 32 3.53 7.84 9.01
CA TYR A 32 4.47 7.13 8.15
C TYR A 32 5.71 6.71 8.94
N THR A 33 6.44 5.75 8.38
CA THR A 33 7.80 5.37 8.79
C THR A 33 8.67 5.25 7.54
N ILE A 34 9.93 5.61 7.68
CA ILE A 34 10.96 5.42 6.67
C ILE A 34 12.27 5.15 7.40
N SER A 35 13.12 4.31 6.83
CA SER A 35 14.40 3.98 7.45
C SER A 35 15.29 5.21 7.65
N ASP A 36 16.02 5.22 8.77
CA ASP A 36 16.88 6.34 9.15
C ASP A 36 17.84 6.77 8.03
N GLY A 37 17.96 8.08 7.86
CA GLY A 37 18.80 8.70 6.82
C GLY A 37 18.24 8.63 5.40
N GLN A 38 17.07 8.01 5.18
CA GLN A 38 16.41 8.02 3.87
C GLN A 38 15.58 9.29 3.65
N PRO A 39 15.52 9.81 2.40
CA PRO A 39 14.72 10.97 2.07
C PRO A 39 13.23 10.65 2.13
N TRP A 40 12.43 11.57 2.67
CA TRP A 40 10.98 11.56 2.62
C TRP A 40 10.47 12.79 1.87
N GLY A 41 9.80 12.56 0.74
CA GLY A 41 9.21 13.57 -0.13
C GLY A 41 7.69 13.67 -0.05
N GLY A 42 7.06 12.95 0.89
CA GLY A 42 5.60 12.93 1.06
C GLY A 42 4.86 12.04 0.07
N ILE A 43 3.54 12.24 -0.01
CA ILE A 43 2.64 11.46 -0.86
C ILE A 43 1.82 12.35 -1.80
N SER A 44 1.39 11.79 -2.92
CA SER A 44 0.35 12.36 -3.78
C SER A 44 -0.62 11.27 -4.25
N ASP A 45 -1.89 11.60 -4.44
CA ASP A 45 -2.92 10.66 -4.90
C ASP A 45 -3.64 11.16 -6.17
N GLY A 46 -4.41 10.28 -6.80
CA GLY A 46 -5.19 10.56 -8.00
C GLY A 46 -4.67 9.77 -9.20
N GLN A 47 -4.59 10.43 -10.37
CA GLN A 47 -3.99 9.80 -11.55
C GLN A 47 -2.47 9.81 -11.45
N VAL A 48 -1.89 8.62 -11.41
CA VAL A 48 -0.47 8.36 -11.36
C VAL A 48 -0.11 7.48 -12.55
N ASP A 49 1.14 7.53 -13.00
CA ASP A 49 1.75 6.48 -13.82
C ASP A 49 0.89 6.00 -15.01
N GLY A 50 0.91 6.78 -16.10
CA GLY A 50 0.09 6.49 -17.28
C GLY A 50 -1.41 6.73 -17.07
N GLY A 51 -1.80 7.50 -16.05
CA GLY A 51 -3.18 7.93 -15.81
C GLY A 51 -4.02 6.97 -14.95
N ARG A 52 -3.39 5.97 -14.34
CA ARG A 52 -4.02 5.00 -13.43
C ARG A 52 -4.36 5.65 -12.09
N GLN A 53 -5.43 5.22 -11.46
CA GLN A 53 -5.78 5.72 -10.12
C GLN A 53 -4.85 5.09 -9.07
N GLY A 54 -4.25 5.91 -8.21
CA GLY A 54 -3.21 5.45 -7.30
C GLY A 54 -2.68 6.49 -6.32
N ILE A 55 -1.60 6.10 -5.65
CA ILE A 55 -0.77 6.92 -4.76
C ILE A 55 0.68 6.83 -5.25
N VAL A 56 1.40 7.94 -5.16
CA VAL A 56 2.87 7.99 -5.23
C VAL A 56 3.40 8.27 -3.83
N VAL A 57 4.29 7.41 -3.33
CA VAL A 57 5.07 7.65 -2.12
C VAL A 57 6.49 8.02 -2.54
N ARG A 58 6.93 9.24 -2.19
CA ARG A 58 8.26 9.74 -2.54
C ARG A 58 9.20 9.45 -1.39
N ALA A 59 10.01 8.41 -1.53
CA ALA A 59 10.82 7.90 -0.43
C ALA A 59 12.06 7.15 -0.94
N GLY A 60 13.10 7.13 -0.11
CA GLY A 60 14.24 6.24 -0.29
C GLY A 60 13.89 4.75 -0.11
N ARG A 61 14.77 3.88 -0.58
CA ARG A 61 14.60 2.41 -0.53
C ARG A 61 15.75 1.78 0.24
N HIS A 62 15.62 1.78 1.57
CA HIS A 62 16.52 1.05 2.45
C HIS A 62 15.69 0.27 3.44
N LYS A 63 15.71 -1.06 3.34
CA LYS A 63 14.84 -1.92 4.15
C LYS A 63 15.37 -2.05 5.57
N THR A 64 14.47 -1.97 6.55
CA THR A 64 14.78 -2.18 7.96
C THR A 64 13.66 -2.97 8.63
N SER A 65 14.00 -3.67 9.71
CA SER A 65 13.02 -4.29 10.60
C SER A 65 12.12 -3.26 11.28
N ASP A 66 12.63 -2.06 11.54
CA ASP A 66 11.91 -1.04 12.31
C ASP A 66 10.69 -0.53 11.53
N CYS A 67 10.83 -0.33 10.22
CA CYS A 67 9.70 0.00 9.35
C CYS A 67 8.65 -1.13 9.32
N ALA A 68 9.08 -2.40 9.34
CA ALA A 68 8.17 -3.54 9.38
C ALA A 68 7.44 -3.65 10.73
N GLN A 69 8.14 -3.46 11.84
CA GLN A 69 7.57 -3.45 13.17
C GLN A 69 6.56 -2.31 13.35
N TRP A 70 6.88 -1.11 12.85
CA TRP A 70 5.95 0.01 12.83
C TRP A 70 4.68 -0.32 12.03
N PHE A 71 4.83 -0.90 10.83
CA PHE A 71 3.70 -1.35 10.02
C PHE A 71 2.82 -2.36 10.78
N ILE A 72 3.41 -3.38 11.39
CA ILE A 72 2.68 -4.38 12.18
C ILE A 72 1.96 -3.73 13.36
N SER A 73 2.60 -2.76 14.02
CA SER A 73 2.02 -2.06 15.17
C SER A 73 0.77 -1.27 14.80
N VAL A 74 0.75 -0.56 13.67
CA VAL A 74 -0.42 0.23 13.23
C VAL A 74 -1.53 -0.65 12.62
N VAL A 75 -1.23 -1.90 12.25
CA VAL A 75 -2.23 -2.89 11.87
C VAL A 75 -2.94 -3.49 13.09
N GLU A 76 -2.35 -3.37 14.29
CA GLU A 76 -2.96 -3.71 15.58
C GLU A 76 -3.60 -5.12 15.63
N GLY A 77 -2.88 -6.12 15.10
CA GLY A 77 -3.34 -7.52 15.09
C GLY A 77 -4.41 -7.84 14.03
N GLY A 78 -4.75 -6.89 13.17
CA GLY A 78 -5.59 -7.13 12.00
C GLY A 78 -4.92 -7.93 10.89
N GLY A 79 -5.66 -8.15 9.81
CA GLY A 79 -5.16 -8.85 8.64
C GLY A 79 -4.19 -8.01 7.81
N MET A 80 -3.13 -8.65 7.31
CA MET A 80 -2.21 -8.09 6.34
C MET A 80 -1.85 -9.11 5.27
N ILE A 81 -1.53 -8.62 4.08
CA ILE A 81 -1.20 -9.42 2.88
C ILE A 81 -0.15 -8.69 2.03
N ALA A 82 0.55 -9.43 1.18
CA ALA A 82 1.61 -8.92 0.32
C ALA A 82 1.39 -9.28 -1.16
N THR A 83 1.83 -8.41 -2.07
CA THR A 83 1.71 -8.64 -3.51
C THR A 83 2.61 -9.79 -3.91
N ALA A 84 2.07 -10.77 -4.65
CA ALA A 84 2.86 -11.85 -5.22
C ALA A 84 3.67 -11.37 -6.42
N ASN A 85 4.91 -11.88 -6.56
CA ASN A 85 5.66 -11.77 -7.80
C ASN A 85 5.47 -13.04 -8.66
N GLY A 86 4.93 -12.88 -9.87
CA GLY A 86 4.72 -13.98 -10.81
C GLY A 86 3.83 -15.09 -10.25
N THR A 87 4.31 -16.34 -10.28
CA THR A 87 3.60 -17.52 -9.75
C THR A 87 3.94 -17.83 -8.28
N ALA A 88 4.84 -17.07 -7.66
CA ALA A 88 5.26 -17.29 -6.29
C ALA A 88 4.31 -16.56 -5.33
N PHE A 89 3.41 -17.31 -4.69
CA PHE A 89 2.59 -16.80 -3.61
C PHE A 89 3.45 -16.60 -2.35
N HIS A 90 3.45 -15.38 -1.79
CA HIS A 90 4.08 -15.15 -0.49
C HIS A 90 3.27 -15.86 0.60
N THR A 91 3.93 -16.74 1.35
CA THR A 91 3.34 -17.44 2.52
C THR A 91 3.53 -16.65 3.81
N ASP A 92 4.43 -15.66 3.82
CA ASP A 92 4.67 -14.82 4.99
C ASP A 92 3.36 -14.15 5.43
N SER A 93 3.10 -14.16 6.74
CA SER A 93 1.94 -13.50 7.35
C SER A 93 2.17 -12.07 7.78
N GLU A 94 3.43 -11.65 7.79
CA GLU A 94 3.87 -10.34 8.20
C GLU A 94 5.19 -9.97 7.49
N PRO A 95 5.45 -8.68 7.26
CA PRO A 95 6.73 -8.25 6.70
C PRO A 95 7.85 -8.43 7.74
N ARG A 96 9.02 -8.92 7.30
CA ARG A 96 10.23 -8.92 8.14
C ARG A 96 10.99 -7.60 8.08
N GLU A 97 11.03 -7.00 6.90
CA GLU A 97 11.68 -5.72 6.64
C GLU A 97 10.87 -4.93 5.63
N LEU A 98 10.82 -3.61 5.80
CA LEU A 98 10.21 -2.68 4.84
C LEU A 98 11.15 -1.50 4.60
N ASN A 99 11.08 -0.92 3.41
CA ASN A 99 11.77 0.33 3.08
C ASN A 99 11.10 1.53 3.77
N PHE A 100 9.77 1.53 3.75
CA PHE A 100 8.89 2.53 4.37
C PHE A 100 7.48 1.95 4.49
N ALA A 101 6.65 2.62 5.29
CA ALA A 101 5.21 2.40 5.30
C ALA A 101 4.45 3.69 5.58
N ILE A 102 3.21 3.76 5.09
CA ILE A 102 2.26 4.82 5.34
C ILE A 102 1.02 4.24 5.99
N PHE A 103 0.36 5.03 6.83
CA PHE A 103 -0.87 4.68 7.52
C PHE A 103 -1.86 5.84 7.38
N GLY A 104 -3.13 5.53 7.13
CA GLY A 104 -4.12 6.57 6.95
C GLY A 104 -5.50 6.07 6.55
N THR A 105 -6.26 6.97 5.96
CA THR A 105 -7.59 6.70 5.43
C THR A 105 -7.58 6.85 3.92
N MET A 106 -8.06 5.83 3.20
CA MET A 106 -8.23 5.86 1.75
C MET A 106 -9.70 6.01 1.40
N ARG A 107 -10.02 6.90 0.47
CA ARG A 107 -11.35 7.05 -0.12
C ARG A 107 -11.31 6.76 -1.60
N PHE A 108 -12.16 5.85 -2.04
CA PHE A 108 -12.44 5.57 -3.45
C PHE A 108 -13.77 6.20 -3.83
N ILE A 109 -13.82 6.90 -4.96
CA ILE A 109 -15.05 7.40 -5.55
C ILE A 109 -15.25 6.67 -6.87
N LEU A 110 -16.40 6.02 -7.02
CA LEU A 110 -16.76 5.29 -8.23
C LEU A 110 -17.44 6.21 -9.26
N ASN A 111 -17.47 5.77 -10.52
CA ASN A 111 -18.09 6.51 -11.63
C ASN A 111 -19.59 6.80 -11.42
N ASN A 112 -20.28 6.01 -10.60
CA ASN A 112 -21.69 6.22 -10.27
C ASN A 112 -21.91 7.14 -9.05
N GLY A 113 -20.84 7.71 -8.48
CA GLY A 113 -20.88 8.58 -7.29
C GLY A 113 -20.81 7.85 -5.95
N THR A 114 -20.96 6.52 -5.92
CA THR A 114 -20.75 5.72 -4.70
C THR A 114 -19.30 5.88 -4.23
N PHE A 115 -19.08 5.95 -2.92
CA PHE A 115 -17.74 6.01 -2.35
C PHE A 115 -17.52 4.97 -1.25
N PHE A 116 -16.29 4.48 -1.18
CA PHE A 116 -15.84 3.57 -0.13
C PHE A 116 -14.71 4.22 0.65
N THR A 117 -14.80 4.16 1.97
CA THR A 117 -13.78 4.66 2.89
C THR A 117 -13.15 3.49 3.64
N PHE A 118 -11.85 3.31 3.42
CA PHE A 118 -10.98 2.34 4.08
C PHE A 118 -10.22 3.09 5.17
N ARG A 119 -10.59 2.87 6.43
CA ARG A 119 -9.96 3.53 7.59
C ARG A 119 -8.90 2.62 8.20
N ASP A 120 -7.84 3.19 8.74
CA ASP A 120 -6.76 2.43 9.37
C ASP A 120 -6.05 1.53 8.35
N LEU A 121 -5.79 2.08 7.17
CA LEU A 121 -5.12 1.41 6.08
C LEU A 121 -3.61 1.64 6.17
N ALA A 122 -2.86 0.57 6.38
CA ALA A 122 -1.41 0.56 6.26
C ALA A 122 -1.01 0.08 4.87
N ILE A 123 -0.08 0.79 4.22
CA ILE A 123 0.54 0.39 2.95
C ILE A 123 2.05 0.48 3.11
N GLY A 124 2.76 -0.62 2.86
CA GLY A 124 4.21 -0.71 3.02
C GLY A 124 4.88 -1.21 1.76
N GLN A 125 6.12 -0.80 1.53
CA GLN A 125 6.92 -1.31 0.43
C GLN A 125 8.17 -1.97 0.99
N GLY A 126 8.42 -3.20 0.57
CA GLY A 126 9.56 -4.01 0.98
C GLY A 126 10.19 -4.70 -0.20
N ASN A 127 10.81 -5.84 0.04
CA ASN A 127 11.40 -6.66 -0.99
C ASN A 127 11.15 -8.14 -0.68
N SER A 128 10.98 -8.95 -1.73
CA SER A 128 10.86 -10.40 -1.65
C SER A 128 12.21 -11.06 -1.42
N ALA A 129 12.21 -12.36 -1.12
CA ALA A 129 13.45 -13.12 -0.97
C ALA A 129 14.35 -13.11 -2.23
N ASN A 130 13.77 -12.84 -3.40
CA ASN A 130 14.47 -12.84 -4.68
C ASN A 130 15.04 -11.48 -5.10
N GLY A 131 14.89 -10.44 -4.28
CA GLY A 131 15.38 -9.10 -4.63
C GLY A 131 14.36 -8.22 -5.38
N ASP A 132 13.16 -8.72 -5.64
CA ASP A 132 12.08 -7.94 -6.25
C ASP A 132 11.30 -7.16 -5.19
N ASN A 133 10.99 -5.89 -5.46
CA ASN A 133 10.16 -5.11 -4.54
C ASN A 133 8.79 -5.79 -4.34
N ASN A 134 8.23 -5.68 -3.15
CA ASN A 134 6.86 -6.11 -2.89
C ASN A 134 6.11 -5.03 -2.11
N TRP A 135 4.79 -5.07 -2.20
CA TRP A 135 3.92 -4.15 -1.47
C TRP A 135 3.04 -4.92 -0.50
N TRP A 136 2.84 -4.31 0.66
CA TRP A 136 2.04 -4.82 1.75
C TRP A 136 0.83 -3.91 1.96
N ILE A 137 -0.30 -4.51 2.29
CA ILE A 137 -1.49 -3.82 2.79
C ILE A 137 -1.95 -4.51 4.05
N GLY A 138 -2.34 -3.72 5.05
CA GLY A 138 -2.82 -4.23 6.32
C GLY A 138 -3.79 -3.27 6.97
N SER A 139 -4.60 -3.79 7.88
CA SER A 139 -5.50 -2.98 8.70
C SER A 139 -6.08 -3.79 9.85
N ARG A 140 -6.29 -3.13 10.99
CA ARG A 140 -7.10 -3.67 12.10
C ARG A 140 -8.54 -4.02 11.72
N LEU A 141 -9.05 -3.42 10.64
CA LEU A 141 -10.39 -3.68 10.09
C LEU A 141 -10.40 -4.79 9.02
N GLY A 142 -9.26 -5.40 8.75
CA GLY A 142 -9.09 -6.48 7.78
C GLY A 142 -9.06 -7.87 8.41
N THR A 143 -9.57 -8.86 7.70
CA THR A 143 -9.38 -10.29 8.00
C THR A 143 -8.66 -10.95 6.84
N ARG A 144 -7.46 -11.50 7.08
CA ARG A 144 -6.72 -12.24 6.05
C ARG A 144 -7.50 -13.48 5.65
N ARG A 145 -7.81 -13.63 4.35
CA ARG A 145 -8.48 -14.81 3.80
C ARG A 145 -7.51 -15.78 3.14
N SER A 146 -6.44 -15.25 2.55
CA SER A 146 -5.37 -16.05 1.92
C SER A 146 -4.05 -15.26 1.89
N GLY A 147 -3.03 -15.81 1.23
CA GLY A 147 -1.75 -15.13 0.98
C GLY A 147 -1.89 -13.73 0.38
N THR A 148 -2.90 -13.55 -0.48
CA THR A 148 -3.08 -12.36 -1.34
C THR A 148 -4.46 -11.72 -1.25
N SER A 149 -5.33 -12.20 -0.36
CA SER A 149 -6.71 -11.71 -0.22
C SER A 149 -7.03 -11.28 1.21
N LEU A 150 -7.58 -10.08 1.33
CA LEU A 150 -7.95 -9.43 2.58
C LEU A 150 -9.42 -9.01 2.49
N ASP A 151 -10.21 -9.47 3.46
CA ASP A 151 -11.60 -9.05 3.59
C ASP A 151 -11.68 -7.85 4.55
N TYR A 152 -12.01 -6.69 4.03
CA TYR A 152 -11.85 -5.40 4.69
C TYR A 152 -13.19 -4.74 4.99
N GLN A 153 -13.41 -4.32 6.24
CA GLN A 153 -14.60 -3.55 6.58
C GLN A 153 -14.48 -2.09 6.11
N VAL A 154 -15.41 -1.64 5.28
CA VAL A 154 -15.43 -0.29 4.71
C VAL A 154 -16.68 0.48 5.14
N LEU A 155 -16.61 1.80 5.05
CA LEU A 155 -17.79 2.66 5.12
C LEU A 155 -18.19 3.11 3.71
N SER A 156 -19.46 2.93 3.36
CA SER A 156 -20.08 3.46 2.14
C SER A 156 -21.36 4.18 2.53
N GLU A 157 -21.48 5.47 2.25
CA GLU A 157 -22.67 6.26 2.60
C GLU A 157 -23.11 6.06 4.07
N ASP A 158 -22.13 6.08 4.98
CA ASP A 158 -22.29 5.84 6.43
C ASP A 158 -22.81 4.45 6.83
N LYS A 159 -22.91 3.52 5.89
CA LYS A 159 -23.21 2.10 6.14
C LYS A 159 -21.92 1.29 6.16
N LEU A 160 -21.85 0.35 7.10
CA LEU A 160 -20.77 -0.64 7.12
C LEU A 160 -20.98 -1.66 6.00
N GLY A 161 -19.94 -1.89 5.21
CA GLY A 161 -19.86 -2.93 4.19
C GLY A 161 -18.56 -3.72 4.33
N ARG A 162 -18.37 -4.70 3.45
CA ARG A 162 -17.11 -5.43 3.31
C ARG A 162 -16.68 -5.40 1.86
N ILE A 163 -15.39 -5.21 1.62
CA ILE A 163 -14.76 -5.30 0.30
C ILE A 163 -13.63 -6.31 0.37
N TYR A 164 -13.56 -7.16 -0.64
CA TYR A 164 -12.42 -8.05 -0.86
C TYR A 164 -11.34 -7.31 -1.62
N VAL A 165 -10.15 -7.26 -1.03
CA VAL A 165 -8.94 -6.73 -1.64
C VAL A 165 -8.09 -7.91 -2.06
N ASP A 166 -7.91 -8.07 -3.37
CA ASP A 166 -6.99 -9.04 -3.95
C ASP A 166 -5.76 -8.32 -4.48
N LEU A 167 -4.58 -8.83 -4.14
CA LEU A 167 -3.32 -8.33 -4.68
C LEU A 167 -3.02 -8.97 -6.02
N GLY A 168 -2.96 -8.14 -7.06
CA GLY A 168 -2.52 -8.56 -8.38
C GLY A 168 -1.00 -8.77 -8.44
N ASN A 169 -0.55 -9.33 -9.57
CA ASN A 169 0.88 -9.48 -9.85
C ASN A 169 1.55 -8.10 -9.88
N PHE A 170 2.68 -8.00 -9.20
CA PHE A 170 3.57 -6.84 -9.20
C PHE A 170 4.40 -6.77 -10.50
N ASP A 171 4.55 -5.58 -11.08
CA ASP A 171 5.51 -5.36 -12.18
C ASP A 171 6.82 -4.79 -11.60
N ALA A 172 7.82 -5.66 -11.52
CA ALA A 172 9.13 -5.35 -10.96
C ALA A 172 9.94 -4.33 -11.77
N SER A 173 9.63 -4.14 -13.05
CA SER A 173 10.38 -3.23 -13.91
C SER A 173 10.13 -1.75 -13.58
N GLU A 174 8.95 -1.43 -13.05
CA GLU A 174 8.52 -0.05 -12.81
C GLU A 174 8.20 0.24 -11.33
N GLY A 175 8.20 -0.77 -10.45
CA GLY A 175 7.92 -0.59 -9.03
C GLY A 175 6.44 -0.40 -8.71
N ILE A 176 5.55 -0.90 -9.58
CA ILE A 176 4.12 -0.64 -9.52
C ILE A 176 3.35 -1.86 -9.02
N SER A 177 2.50 -1.63 -8.03
CA SER A 177 1.54 -2.64 -7.55
C SER A 177 0.11 -2.32 -7.94
N TYR A 178 -0.69 -3.39 -8.04
CA TYR A 178 -2.11 -3.34 -8.34
C TYR A 178 -2.92 -3.99 -7.23
N PHE A 179 -3.87 -3.24 -6.67
CA PHE A 179 -4.89 -3.79 -5.77
C PHE A 179 -6.22 -3.85 -6.52
N LYS A 180 -6.83 -5.04 -6.54
CA LYS A 180 -8.15 -5.27 -7.12
C LYS A 180 -9.18 -5.29 -5.99
N PHE A 181 -10.19 -4.44 -6.09
CA PHE A 181 -11.27 -4.38 -5.12
C PHE A 181 -12.52 -5.04 -5.72
N ARG A 182 -13.14 -5.94 -4.96
CA ARG A 182 -14.42 -6.57 -5.30
C ARG A 182 -15.41 -6.27 -4.18
N ALA A 183 -16.51 -5.60 -4.55
CA ALA A 183 -17.67 -5.38 -3.69
C ALA A 183 -18.63 -6.56 -3.79
#